data_AF-A0AAN9I0S5-F1
#
_entry.id   AF-A0AAN9I0S5-F1
#
_cell.length_a   1.000
_cell.length_b   1.000
_cell.length_c   1.000
_cell.angle_alpha   90.00
_cell.angle_beta   90.00
_cell.angle_gamma   90.00
#
_symmetry.space_group_name_H-M   'P 1'
#
loop_
_entity.id
_entity.type
_entity.pdbx_description
1 polymer ?
#
loop_
_entity_poly.entity_id
_entity_poly.type
_entity_poly.pdbx_seq_one_letter_code
_entity_poly.pdbx_strand_id
1 'polypeptide(L)'
;MPRNAEESEADVDFADCVELQPELKRLKLRKNNWDSDTYEFDEVLTEFASQKCVYEVVARPVVESVLDGYNGTVMAYGQTGTGKTYTLGRLGEEDTAARGIMVRAMKDIFANVSFETDSVSVSYLQLYMESIQDLLDPANV
;
A
#
# COMPACT_ATOMS: atom_id res chain seq x y z
N MET A 1 -5.18 -9.74 -4.67
CA MET A 1 -3.81 -10.27 -4.92
C MET A 1 -3.98 -11.71 -5.35
N PRO A 2 -3.11 -12.23 -6.24
CA PRO A 2 -3.13 -13.66 -6.56
C PRO A 2 -2.94 -14.48 -5.27
N ARG A 3 -3.59 -15.64 -5.20
CA ARG A 3 -3.57 -16.53 -4.02
C ARG A 3 -2.14 -16.81 -3.54
N ASN A 4 -1.94 -16.77 -2.23
CA ASN A 4 -0.68 -17.21 -1.64
C ASN A 4 -0.57 -18.75 -1.73
N ALA A 5 0.65 -19.29 -1.70
CA ALA A 5 0.88 -20.74 -1.80
C ALA A 5 0.16 -21.56 -0.71
N GLU A 6 -0.07 -20.96 0.47
CA GLU A 6 -0.80 -21.56 1.59
C GLU A 6 -2.33 -21.56 1.38
N GLU A 7 -2.87 -20.67 0.54
CA GLU A 7 -4.30 -20.61 0.17
C GLU A 7 -4.64 -21.53 -1.01
N SER A 8 -3.64 -22.22 -1.58
CA SER A 8 -3.82 -23.19 -2.65
C SER A 8 -4.19 -24.60 -2.13
N GLU A 9 -3.95 -24.89 -0.86
CA GLU A 9 -4.19 -26.22 -0.25
C GLU A 9 -5.41 -26.24 0.69
N ALA A 10 -5.95 -25.08 1.07
CA ALA A 10 -7.15 -24.97 1.90
C ALA A 10 -8.38 -24.63 1.03
N ASP A 11 -9.25 -25.62 0.85
CA ASP A 11 -10.65 -25.56 0.42
C ASP A 11 -11.03 -24.68 -0.77
N VAL A 12 -11.55 -25.36 -1.80
CA VAL A 12 -12.23 -24.81 -2.99
C VAL A 12 -13.43 -23.89 -2.63
N ASP A 13 -13.85 -23.84 -1.36
CA ASP A 13 -14.92 -22.97 -0.82
C ASP A 13 -14.48 -21.57 -0.37
N PHE A 14 -13.19 -21.29 -0.15
CA PHE A 14 -12.75 -19.92 0.24
C PHE A 14 -12.77 -18.91 -0.91
N ALA A 15 -12.92 -19.40 -2.14
CA ALA A 15 -12.80 -18.62 -3.37
C ALA A 15 -13.86 -17.51 -3.54
N ASP A 16 -15.01 -17.62 -2.87
CA ASP A 16 -16.21 -16.86 -3.23
C ASP A 16 -16.73 -15.95 -2.10
N CYS A 17 -15.92 -15.73 -1.05
CA CYS A 17 -16.30 -14.87 0.07
C CYS A 17 -16.23 -13.38 -0.26
N VAL A 18 -15.42 -12.97 -1.25
CA VAL A 18 -15.21 -11.55 -1.59
C VAL A 18 -15.54 -11.32 -3.06
N GLU A 19 -16.52 -10.46 -3.31
CA GLU A 19 -16.91 -10.01 -4.64
C GLU A 19 -16.60 -8.52 -4.77
N LEU A 20 -15.69 -8.16 -5.67
CA LEU A 20 -15.29 -6.78 -5.91
C LEU A 20 -16.14 -6.19 -7.04
N GLN A 21 -16.61 -4.96 -6.85
CA GLN A 21 -17.32 -4.17 -7.86
C GLN A 21 -16.62 -2.82 -8.00
N PRO A 22 -15.45 -2.76 -8.68
CA PRO A 22 -14.60 -1.57 -8.76
C PRO A 22 -15.32 -0.36 -9.36
N GLU A 23 -16.14 -0.57 -10.39
CA GLU A 23 -16.89 0.49 -11.08
C GLU A 23 -17.92 1.16 -10.16
N LEU A 24 -18.36 0.45 -9.12
CA LEU A 24 -19.27 0.93 -8.10
C LEU A 24 -18.55 1.29 -6.79
N LYS A 25 -17.22 1.16 -6.74
CA LYS A 25 -16.40 1.36 -5.54
C LYS A 25 -16.89 0.56 -4.33
N ARG A 26 -17.34 -0.67 -4.61
CA ARG A 26 -17.98 -1.56 -3.65
C ARG A 26 -17.25 -2.88 -3.50
N LEU A 27 -17.30 -3.40 -2.27
CA LEU A 27 -16.90 -4.76 -1.93
C LEU A 27 -18.08 -5.44 -1.27
N LYS A 28 -18.43 -6.63 -1.76
CA LYS A 28 -19.46 -7.48 -1.16
C LYS A 28 -18.80 -8.68 -0.50
N LEU A 29 -19.03 -8.83 0.80
CA LEU A 29 -18.53 -9.93 1.60
C LEU A 29 -19.66 -10.95 1.79
N ARG A 30 -19.52 -12.15 1.24
CA ARG A 30 -20.46 -13.25 1.45
C ARG A 30 -20.15 -13.95 2.77
N LYS A 31 -21.20 -14.22 3.55
CA LYS A 31 -21.15 -14.94 4.82
C LYS A 31 -21.61 -16.38 4.63
N ASN A 32 -21.18 -17.27 5.52
CA ASN A 32 -21.49 -18.71 5.48
C ASN A 32 -23.00 -19.03 5.66
N ASN A 33 -23.83 -18.04 6.03
CA ASN A 33 -25.27 -18.16 6.21
C ASN A 33 -26.08 -17.67 4.98
N TRP A 34 -25.44 -17.56 3.80
CA TRP A 34 -26.06 -17.03 2.57
C TRP A 34 -26.47 -15.56 2.63
N ASP A 35 -26.01 -14.85 3.65
CA ASP A 35 -26.14 -13.41 3.79
C ASP A 35 -24.90 -12.71 3.21
N SER A 36 -25.02 -11.41 2.93
CA SER A 36 -23.90 -10.62 2.40
C SER A 36 -23.91 -9.18 2.89
N ASP A 37 -22.75 -8.71 3.33
CA ASP A 37 -22.54 -7.29 3.64
C ASP A 37 -21.93 -6.58 2.43
N THR A 38 -22.31 -5.32 2.21
CA THR A 38 -21.72 -4.47 1.17
C THR A 38 -21.04 -3.27 1.84
N TYR A 39 -19.80 -3.02 1.42
CA TYR A 39 -18.98 -1.91 1.90
C TYR A 39 -18.64 -1.00 0.72
N GLU A 40 -18.66 0.31 0.98
CA GLU A 40 -18.27 1.34 0.01
C GLU A 40 -16.93 1.95 0.42
N PHE A 41 -16.08 2.22 -0.57
CA PHE A 41 -14.77 2.81 -0.39
C PHE A 41 -14.58 3.98 -1.37
N ASP A 42 -13.53 4.77 -1.16
CA ASP A 42 -13.16 5.80 -2.13
C ASP A 42 -12.70 5.19 -3.45
N GLU A 43 -11.99 4.06 -3.41
CA GLU A 43 -11.57 3.27 -4.56
C GLU A 43 -11.42 1.80 -4.17
N VAL A 44 -11.69 0.89 -5.12
CA VAL A 44 -11.52 -0.56 -4.94
C VAL A 44 -10.58 -1.10 -6.01
N LEU A 45 -9.37 -1.46 -5.60
CA LEU A 45 -8.33 -1.98 -6.50
C LEU A 45 -8.36 -3.51 -6.52
N THR A 46 -8.41 -4.09 -7.72
CA THR A 46 -8.44 -5.55 -7.91
C THR A 46 -7.05 -6.15 -7.89
N GLU A 47 -6.97 -7.48 -7.94
CA GLU A 47 -5.70 -8.21 -8.04
C GLU A 47 -4.89 -7.91 -9.31
N PHE A 48 -5.52 -7.33 -10.32
CA PHE A 48 -4.87 -6.92 -11.57
C PHE A 48 -4.29 -5.50 -11.49
N ALA A 49 -4.55 -4.76 -10.41
CA ALA A 49 -3.99 -3.44 -10.22
C ALA A 49 -2.47 -3.51 -10.07
N SER A 50 -1.76 -2.83 -10.98
CA SER A 50 -0.31 -2.70 -10.89
C SER A 50 0.11 -1.80 -9.73
N GLN A 51 1.34 -1.96 -9.25
CA GLN A 51 1.92 -1.06 -8.24
C GLN A 51 1.92 0.41 -8.67
N LYS A 52 2.02 0.66 -9.98
CA LYS A 52 1.90 2.01 -10.55
C LYS A 52 0.48 2.54 -10.37
N CYS A 53 -0.53 1.74 -10.71
CA CYS A 53 -1.94 2.12 -10.54
C CYS A 53 -2.25 2.43 -9.07
N VAL A 54 -1.81 1.57 -8.15
CA VAL A 54 -1.98 1.79 -6.70
C VAL A 54 -1.38 3.12 -6.27
N TYR A 55 -0.15 3.44 -6.72
CA TYR A 55 0.48 4.72 -6.42
C TYR A 55 -0.31 5.92 -6.97
N GLU A 56 -0.70 5.88 -8.25
CA GLU A 56 -1.41 6.98 -8.92
C GLU A 56 -2.76 7.29 -8.27
N VAL A 57 -3.45 6.26 -7.77
CA VAL A 57 -4.75 6.39 -7.14
C VAL A 57 -4.64 6.82 -5.68
N VAL A 58 -3.76 6.20 -4.91
CA VAL A 58 -3.75 6.35 -3.43
C VAL A 58 -2.73 7.39 -2.95
N ALA A 59 -1.53 7.41 -3.54
CA ALA A 59 -0.40 8.14 -2.97
C ALA A 59 -0.03 9.42 -3.74
N ARG A 60 -0.23 9.47 -5.06
CA ARG A 60 0.07 10.67 -5.86
C ARG A 60 -0.68 11.91 -5.37
N PRO A 61 -2.00 11.89 -5.08
CA PRO A 61 -2.69 13.06 -4.56
C PRO A 61 -2.14 13.54 -3.20
N VAL A 62 -1.64 12.61 -2.38
CA VAL A 62 -1.01 12.92 -1.10
C VAL A 62 0.34 13.59 -1.32
N VAL A 63 1.15 13.10 -2.27
CA VAL A 63 2.43 13.70 -2.62
C VAL A 63 2.24 15.11 -3.19
N GLU A 64 1.26 15.30 -4.09
CA GLU A 64 0.91 16.63 -4.62
C GLU A 64 0.55 17.60 -3.50
N SER A 65 -0.27 17.16 -2.53
CA SER A 65 -0.61 17.96 -1.36
C SER A 65 0.61 18.31 -0.49
N VAL A 66 1.57 17.39 -0.35
CA VAL A 66 2.82 17.64 0.39
C VAL A 66 3.69 18.68 -0.30
N LEU A 67 3.76 18.63 -1.63
CA LEU A 67 4.49 19.63 -2.42
C LEU A 67 3.83 21.02 -2.32
N ASP A 68 2.52 21.09 -2.10
CA ASP A 68 1.77 22.33 -1.82
C ASP A 68 1.91 22.82 -0.35
N GLY A 69 2.70 22.11 0.48
CA GLY A 69 2.99 22.50 1.86
C GLY A 69 2.04 21.92 2.92
N TYR A 70 1.25 20.90 2.58
CA TYR A 70 0.40 20.18 3.53
C TYR A 70 1.08 18.93 4.11
N ASN A 71 0.58 18.46 5.26
CA ASN A 71 1.01 17.17 5.81
C ASN A 71 0.20 16.04 5.16
N GLY A 72 0.88 14.97 4.72
CA GLY A 72 0.27 13.80 4.10
C GLY A 72 0.71 12.49 4.76
N THR A 73 -0.23 11.55 4.91
CA THR A 73 0.05 10.22 5.49
C THR A 73 -0.58 9.13 4.64
N VAL A 74 0.22 8.12 4.29
CA VAL A 74 -0.26 6.87 3.65
C VAL A 74 0.00 5.71 4.62
N MET A 75 -1.05 4.95 4.94
CA MET A 75 -0.96 3.80 5.84
C MET A 75 -1.53 2.55 5.15
N ALA A 76 -0.79 1.46 5.22
CA ALA A 76 -1.27 0.15 4.76
C ALA A 76 -1.74 -0.68 5.96
N TYR A 77 -2.98 -1.15 5.93
CA TYR A 77 -3.59 -1.96 6.99
C TYR A 77 -4.19 -3.26 6.42
N GLY A 78 -4.22 -4.32 7.24
CA GLY A 78 -4.71 -5.64 6.87
C GLY A 78 -4.03 -6.76 7.65
N GLN A 79 -4.50 -7.99 7.50
CA GLN A 79 -3.93 -9.18 8.14
C GLN A 79 -2.48 -9.47 7.66
N THR A 80 -1.69 -10.20 8.46
CA THR A 80 -0.38 -10.70 8.01
C THR A 80 -0.54 -11.51 6.72
N GLY A 81 0.38 -11.35 5.77
CA GLY A 81 0.30 -12.02 4.46
C GLY A 81 -0.53 -11.30 3.39
N THR A 82 -1.29 -10.24 3.72
CA THR A 82 -2.16 -9.55 2.74
C THR A 82 -1.45 -8.50 1.85
N GLY A 83 -0.12 -8.49 1.82
CA GLY A 83 0.64 -7.64 0.89
C GLY A 83 0.86 -6.18 1.33
N LYS A 84 0.74 -5.85 2.63
CA LYS A 84 1.08 -4.50 3.15
C LYS A 84 2.50 -4.08 2.76
N THR A 85 3.50 -4.90 3.08
CA THR A 85 4.92 -4.65 2.76
C THR A 85 5.17 -4.63 1.25
N TYR A 86 4.48 -5.49 0.50
CA TYR A 86 4.54 -5.52 -0.95
C TYR A 86 4.07 -4.18 -1.56
N THR A 87 2.94 -3.67 -1.08
CA THR A 87 2.33 -2.43 -1.58
C THR A 87 3.15 -1.20 -1.19
N LEU A 88 3.57 -1.11 0.07
CA LEU A 88 4.22 0.10 0.60
C LEU A 88 5.73 0.14 0.31
N GLY A 89 6.46 -0.93 0.65
CA GLY A 89 7.92 -0.89 0.82
C GLY A 89 8.74 -1.66 -0.22
N ARG A 90 8.11 -2.27 -1.24
CA ARG A 90 8.86 -3.07 -2.24
C ARG A 90 9.82 -2.21 -3.05
N LEU A 91 11.13 -2.49 -2.95
CA LEU A 91 12.18 -1.70 -3.62
C LEU A 91 12.25 -1.92 -5.15
N GLY A 92 11.85 -3.10 -5.63
CA GLY A 92 11.85 -3.42 -7.06
C GLY A 92 13.24 -3.29 -7.70
N GLU A 93 14.23 -3.95 -7.10
CA GLU A 93 15.64 -3.93 -7.58
C GLU A 93 15.78 -4.58 -8.95
N GLU A 94 15.14 -5.74 -9.15
CA GLU A 94 15.15 -6.47 -10.43
C GLU A 94 14.06 -5.98 -11.40
N ASP A 95 12.92 -5.56 -10.87
CA ASP A 95 11.78 -5.06 -11.66
C ASP A 95 11.29 -3.72 -11.12
N THR A 96 11.55 -2.66 -11.89
CA THR A 96 11.12 -1.31 -11.56
C THR A 96 9.59 -1.14 -11.58
N ALA A 97 8.86 -1.99 -12.31
CA ALA A 97 7.39 -1.99 -12.29
C ALA A 97 6.85 -2.47 -10.95
N ALA A 98 7.58 -3.34 -10.24
CA ALA A 98 7.20 -3.86 -8.93
C ALA A 98 7.46 -2.89 -7.76
N ARG A 99 8.08 -1.73 -8.01
CA ARG A 99 8.33 -0.69 -6.99
C ARG A 99 7.04 -0.29 -6.28
N GLY A 100 7.05 -0.33 -4.95
CA GLY A 100 5.95 0.08 -4.09
C GLY A 100 5.81 1.59 -3.94
N ILE A 101 4.84 2.00 -3.14
CA ILE A 101 4.48 3.41 -2.91
C ILE A 101 5.67 4.23 -2.44
N MET A 102 6.45 3.76 -1.46
CA MET A 102 7.55 4.52 -0.86
C MET A 102 8.58 4.98 -1.90
N VAL A 103 9.05 4.06 -2.76
CA VAL A 103 10.06 4.38 -3.79
C VAL A 103 9.49 5.33 -4.85
N ARG A 104 8.22 5.16 -5.22
CA ARG A 104 7.55 6.02 -6.20
C ARG A 104 7.34 7.43 -5.65
N ALA A 105 6.87 7.55 -4.40
CA ALA A 105 6.67 8.81 -3.72
C ALA A 105 7.99 9.59 -3.57
N MET A 106 9.05 8.93 -3.10
CA MET A 106 10.38 9.56 -3.03
C MET A 106 10.84 10.07 -4.39
N LYS A 107 10.71 9.24 -5.45
CA LYS A 107 11.08 9.65 -6.80
C LYS A 107 10.30 10.89 -7.27
N ASP A 108 9.00 10.93 -6.99
CA ASP A 108 8.12 12.02 -7.41
C ASP A 108 8.41 13.32 -6.64
N ILE A 109 8.64 13.22 -5.33
CA ILE A 109 9.08 14.36 -4.51
C ILE A 109 10.41 14.92 -5.05
N PHE A 110 11.43 14.07 -5.23
CA PHE A 110 12.74 14.50 -5.74
C PHE A 110 12.69 15.07 -7.16
N ALA A 111 11.68 14.71 -7.97
CA ALA A 111 11.50 15.25 -9.30
C ALA A 111 10.87 16.66 -9.29
N ASN A 112 10.20 17.05 -8.21
CA ASN A 112 9.44 18.30 -8.12
C ASN A 112 10.03 19.33 -7.13
N VAL A 113 11.00 18.94 -6.30
CA VAL A 113 11.73 19.88 -5.43
C VAL A 113 12.92 20.52 -6.15
N SER A 114 13.24 21.75 -5.77
CA SER A 114 14.47 22.45 -6.18
C SER A 114 15.53 22.32 -5.10
N PHE A 115 16.69 21.73 -5.45
CA PHE A 115 17.80 21.56 -4.52
C PHE A 115 18.43 22.88 -4.04
N GLU A 116 18.09 24.02 -4.66
CA GLU A 116 18.58 25.34 -4.24
C GLU A 116 17.72 25.99 -3.15
N THR A 117 16.42 25.68 -3.12
CA THR A 117 15.44 26.34 -2.24
C THR A 117 14.84 25.41 -1.20
N ASP A 118 14.80 24.11 -1.48
CA ASP A 118 14.05 23.15 -0.70
C ASP A 118 14.99 22.22 0.07
N SER A 119 14.57 21.81 1.26
CA SER A 119 15.29 20.83 2.08
C SER A 119 14.42 19.61 2.31
N VAL A 120 14.95 18.44 1.98
CA VAL A 120 14.27 17.15 2.19
C VAL A 120 15.04 16.36 3.26
N SER A 121 14.33 15.95 4.31
CA SER A 121 14.86 15.10 5.37
C SER A 121 14.04 13.81 5.46
N VAL A 122 14.69 12.70 5.81
CA VAL A 122 14.04 11.39 5.93
C VAL A 122 14.40 10.78 7.29
N SER A 123 13.38 10.27 7.97
CA SER A 123 13.52 9.43 9.17
C SER A 123 12.82 8.10 8.93
N TYR A 124 13.40 6.99 9.37
CA TYR A 124 12.77 5.67 9.26
C TYR A 124 12.75 4.99 10.63
N LEU A 125 11.54 4.79 11.17
CA LEU A 125 11.34 4.35 12.54
C LEU A 125 10.50 3.06 12.56
N GLN A 126 10.81 2.17 13.49
CA GLN A 126 10.02 0.98 13.80
C GLN A 126 9.43 1.08 15.20
N LEU A 127 8.13 0.85 15.33
CA LEU A 127 7.49 0.59 16.62
C LEU A 127 7.43 -0.93 16.83
N TYR A 128 8.20 -1.45 17.78
CA TYR A 128 8.23 -2.87 18.12
C TYR A 128 8.07 -3.06 19.63
N MET A 129 7.03 -3.80 20.04
CA MET A 129 6.70 -4.05 21.46
C MET A 129 6.71 -2.77 22.31
N GLU A 130 5.98 -1.74 21.87
CA GLU A 130 5.91 -0.41 22.53
C GLU A 130 7.24 0.36 22.61
N SER A 131 8.29 -0.11 21.93
CA SER A 131 9.57 0.58 21.80
C SER A 131 9.74 1.19 20.40
N ILE A 132 10.30 2.39 20.34
CA ILE A 132 10.65 3.06 19.08
C ILE A 132 12.13 2.81 18.79
N GLN A 133 12.42 2.28 17.60
CA GLN A 133 13.77 2.01 17.12
C GLN A 133 14.03 2.83 15.85
N ASP A 134 15.20 3.48 15.78
CA ASP A 134 15.65 4.17 14.58
C ASP A 134 16.31 3.16 13.62
N LEU A 135 15.73 2.99 12.44
CA LEU A 135 16.20 2.06 11.42
C LEU A 135 17.36 2.63 10.58
N LEU A 136 17.68 3.91 10.72
CA LEU A 136 18.80 4.56 10.04
C LEU A 136 20.01 4.75 10.96
N ASP A 137 19.89 4.46 12.24
CA ASP A 137 21.01 4.50 13.19
C ASP A 137 21.92 3.28 12.96
N PRO A 138 23.19 3.47 12.54
CA PRO A 138 24.13 2.37 12.34
C PRO A 138 24.46 1.59 13.62
N ALA A 139 24.16 2.12 14.81
CA ALA A 139 24.32 1.39 16.07
C ALA A 139 23.22 0.34 16.32
N ASN A 140 22.13 0.36 15.55
CA ASN A 140 21.01 -0.59 15.65
C ASN A 140 21.11 -1.77 14.67
N VAL A 141 22.20 -1.87 13.89
CA VAL A 141 22.48 -2.95 12.91
C VAL A 141 23.46 -3.97 13.46
#